data_AF-A0A1F9VBE4-F1
#
_entry.id   AF-A0A1F9VBE4-F1
#
_cell.length_a   1.000
_cell.length_b   1.000
_cell.length_c   1.000
_cell.angle_alpha   90.00
_cell.angle_beta   90.00
_cell.angle_gamma   90.00
#
_symmetry.space_group_name_H-M   'P 1'
#
loop_
_entity.id
_entity.type
_entity.pdbx_description
1 polymer ?
#
loop_
_entity_poly.entity_id
_entity_poly.type
_entity_poly.pdbx_seq_one_letter_code
_entity_poly.pdbx_strand_id
1 'polypeptide(L)'
;MPGFYRKKRRKVGPSKNEEKVRRGQAADAQATTAGSLSSRFPSVRGVRVRITIASLQGVTLDETETLIGPNDPFIIEADCPGRCGSGSYDFAPQISEALSRLEEEGAAEASCLEPHYGGGNEACGCVARCSFAAEISPS
;
A
#
# COMPACT_ATOMS: atom_id res chain seq x y z
N MET A 1 -43.68 18.93 41.12
CA MET A 1 -42.40 19.49 40.65
C MET A 1 -42.15 18.97 39.24
N PRO A 2 -42.13 19.81 38.19
CA PRO A 2 -41.94 19.33 36.83
C PRO A 2 -40.45 19.02 36.59
N GLY A 3 -40.15 17.78 36.24
CA GLY A 3 -38.80 17.29 35.95
C GLY A 3 -38.23 17.91 34.69
N PHE A 4 -37.06 18.53 34.81
CA PHE A 4 -36.31 19.13 33.70
C PHE A 4 -35.86 18.05 32.70
N TYR A 5 -36.47 18.05 31.50
CA TYR A 5 -36.01 17.24 30.37
C TYR A 5 -34.72 17.84 29.80
N ARG A 6 -33.55 17.33 30.22
CA ARG A 6 -32.25 17.70 29.62
C ARG A 6 -32.08 16.99 28.28
N LYS A 7 -32.19 17.75 27.18
CA LYS A 7 -31.79 17.32 25.82
C LYS A 7 -30.32 16.84 25.84
N LYS A 8 -30.08 15.54 25.64
CA LYS A 8 -28.73 14.99 25.42
C LYS A 8 -28.14 15.66 24.17
N ARG A 9 -27.16 16.55 24.35
CA ARG A 9 -26.34 17.04 23.22
C ARG A 9 -25.66 15.83 22.59
N ARG A 10 -25.90 15.60 21.29
CA ARG A 10 -25.18 14.58 20.52
C ARG A 10 -23.69 14.89 20.66
N LYS A 11 -22.88 13.90 21.05
CA LYS A 11 -21.42 13.99 20.95
C LYS A 11 -21.12 14.29 19.48
N VAL A 12 -20.70 15.52 19.20
CA VAL A 12 -20.29 15.95 17.87
C VAL A 12 -18.98 15.21 17.63
N GLY A 13 -19.05 14.11 16.89
CA GLY A 13 -17.85 13.51 16.30
C GLY A 13 -17.22 14.50 15.33
N PRO A 14 -15.95 14.30 14.95
CA PRO A 14 -15.26 15.17 14.01
C PRO A 14 -16.11 15.36 12.76
N SER A 15 -16.14 16.61 12.28
CA SER A 15 -16.85 16.95 11.05
C SER A 15 -16.22 16.21 9.86
N LYS A 16 -16.99 15.96 8.81
CA LYS A 16 -16.48 15.32 7.58
C LYS A 16 -15.22 16.02 7.02
N ASN A 17 -15.09 17.33 7.25
CA ASN A 17 -13.92 18.10 6.84
C ASN A 17 -12.69 17.78 7.72
N GLU A 18 -12.86 17.70 9.03
CA GLU A 18 -11.76 17.29 9.93
C GLU A 18 -11.29 15.86 9.65
N GLU A 19 -12.20 14.97 9.27
CA GLU A 19 -11.86 13.61 8.89
C GLU A 19 -11.12 13.56 7.55
N LYS A 20 -11.48 14.42 6.59
CA LYS A 20 -10.74 14.58 5.33
C LYS A 20 -9.33 15.13 5.57
N VAL A 21 -9.19 16.14 6.43
CA VAL A 21 -7.89 16.72 6.78
C VAL A 21 -6.99 15.69 7.48
N ARG A 22 -7.54 14.89 8.40
CA ARG A 22 -6.79 13.79 9.04
C ARG A 22 -6.30 12.75 8.05
N ARG A 23 -7.11 12.40 7.04
CA ARG A 23 -6.67 11.46 5.97
C ARG A 23 -5.53 12.03 5.15
N GLY A 24 -5.58 13.32 4.81
CA GLY A 24 -4.47 14.01 4.12
C GLY A 24 -3.18 13.99 4.95
N GLN A 25 -3.28 14.36 6.23
CA GLN A 25 -2.14 14.35 7.15
C GLN A 25 -1.54 12.95 7.36
N ALA A 26 -2.35 11.89 7.34
CA ALA A 26 -1.86 10.52 7.44
C ALA A 26 -1.07 10.11 6.19
N ALA A 27 -1.55 10.49 4.99
CA ALA A 27 -0.84 10.23 3.74
C ALA A 27 0.48 11.02 3.66
N ASP A 28 0.47 12.30 4.07
CA ASP A 28 1.69 13.12 4.13
C ASP A 28 2.68 12.57 5.17
N ALA A 29 2.19 12.13 6.33
CA ALA A 29 3.02 11.49 7.34
C ALA A 29 3.63 10.18 6.82
N GLN A 30 2.86 9.33 6.14
CA GLN A 30 3.37 8.12 5.51
C GLN A 30 4.45 8.43 4.47
N ALA A 31 4.25 9.41 3.60
CA ALA A 31 5.26 9.83 2.63
C ALA A 31 6.54 10.34 3.30
N THR A 32 6.41 11.12 4.39
CA THR A 32 7.55 11.65 5.14
C THR A 32 8.30 10.55 5.90
N THR A 33 7.59 9.54 6.41
CA THR A 33 8.18 8.42 7.16
C THR A 33 8.83 7.38 6.23
N ALA A 34 8.25 7.18 5.04
CA ALA A 34 8.81 6.34 3.99
C ALA A 34 10.14 6.91 3.47
N GLY A 35 10.31 8.23 3.46
CA GLY A 35 11.50 8.88 2.92
C GLY A 35 11.60 8.73 1.40
N SER A 36 12.47 9.52 0.79
CA SER A 36 12.72 9.45 -0.65
C SER A 36 13.61 8.27 -1.02
N LEU A 37 13.44 7.74 -2.22
CA LEU A 37 14.27 6.66 -2.75
C LEU A 37 15.77 6.97 -2.66
N SER A 38 16.18 8.19 -3.03
CA SER A 38 17.57 8.65 -2.95
C SER A 38 18.10 8.77 -1.51
N SER A 39 17.25 9.10 -0.54
CA SER A 39 17.66 9.14 0.87
C SER A 39 17.93 7.76 1.48
N ARG A 40 17.25 6.72 0.99
CA ARG A 40 17.44 5.34 1.46
C ARG A 40 18.49 4.58 0.64
N PHE A 41 18.51 4.82 -0.66
CA PHE A 41 19.34 4.12 -1.65
C PHE A 41 20.04 5.13 -2.56
N PRO A 42 21.16 5.74 -2.13
CA PRO A 42 21.83 6.79 -2.90
C PRO A 42 22.39 6.30 -4.24
N SER A 43 22.64 4.98 -4.37
CA SER A 43 23.15 4.36 -5.60
C SER A 43 22.07 4.10 -6.66
N VAL A 44 20.79 4.23 -6.29
CA VAL A 44 19.65 3.89 -7.17
C VAL A 44 19.04 5.19 -7.71
N ARG A 45 18.97 5.33 -9.03
CA ARG A 45 18.41 6.51 -9.70
C ARG A 45 16.90 6.44 -9.87
N GLY A 46 16.36 5.25 -10.06
CA GLY A 46 14.95 5.02 -10.22
C GLY A 46 14.64 3.54 -10.12
N VAL A 47 13.40 3.24 -9.75
CA VAL A 47 12.90 1.86 -9.70
C VAL A 47 11.59 1.81 -10.44
N ARG A 48 11.54 0.95 -11.47
CA ARG A 48 10.33 0.61 -12.18
C ARG A 48 9.73 -0.60 -11.51
N VAL A 49 8.48 -0.49 -11.08
CA VAL A 49 7.77 -1.56 -10.38
C VAL A 49 6.52 -1.90 -11.17
N ARG A 50 6.32 -3.19 -11.41
CA ARG A 50 5.12 -3.73 -12.03
C ARG A 50 4.50 -4.74 -11.09
N ILE A 51 3.27 -4.46 -10.68
CA ILE A 51 2.47 -5.30 -9.80
C ILE A 51 1.32 -5.88 -10.63
N THR A 52 1.26 -7.20 -10.70
CA THR A 52 0.21 -7.94 -11.37
C THR A 52 -0.53 -8.78 -10.34
N ILE A 53 -1.83 -8.54 -10.20
CA ILE A 53 -2.67 -9.28 -9.25
C ILE A 53 -3.54 -10.25 -10.03
N ALA A 54 -3.40 -11.54 -9.72
CA ALA A 54 -4.20 -12.61 -10.29
C ALA A 54 -5.17 -13.18 -9.25
N SER A 55 -6.34 -13.60 -9.73
CA SER A 55 -7.27 -14.44 -8.96
C SER A 55 -6.70 -15.85 -8.76
N LEU A 56 -7.30 -16.62 -7.84
CA LEU A 56 -7.02 -18.06 -7.66
C LEU A 56 -7.14 -18.88 -8.95
N GLN A 57 -7.94 -18.42 -9.91
CA GLN A 57 -8.17 -19.08 -11.19
C GLN A 57 -7.12 -18.70 -12.25
N GLY A 58 -6.12 -17.88 -11.90
CA GLY A 58 -5.07 -17.42 -12.80
C GLY A 58 -5.49 -16.26 -13.72
N VAL A 59 -6.69 -15.69 -13.53
CA VAL A 59 -7.12 -14.50 -14.28
C VAL A 59 -6.51 -13.26 -13.66
N THR A 60 -5.80 -12.45 -14.46
CA THR A 60 -5.31 -11.13 -14.06
C THR A 60 -6.48 -10.20 -13.77
N LEU A 61 -6.56 -9.73 -12.53
CA LEU A 61 -7.59 -8.80 -12.07
C LEU A 61 -7.13 -7.35 -12.21
N ASP A 62 -5.88 -7.10 -11.88
CA ASP A 62 -5.29 -5.76 -11.92
C ASP A 62 -3.82 -5.84 -12.33
N GLU A 63 -3.38 -4.82 -13.06
CA GLU A 63 -1.99 -4.64 -13.40
C GLU A 63 -1.65 -3.17 -13.28
N THR A 64 -0.70 -2.87 -12.41
CA THR A 64 -0.25 -1.51 -12.14
C THR A 64 1.25 -1.43 -12.39
N GLU A 65 1.65 -0.42 -13.16
CA GLU A 65 3.05 -0.11 -13.40
C GLU A 65 3.35 1.29 -12.88
N THR A 66 4.33 1.38 -11.99
CA THR A 66 4.77 2.63 -11.37
C THR A 66 6.26 2.83 -11.58
N LEU A 67 6.64 4.07 -11.91
CA LEU A 67 8.02 4.50 -11.93
C LEU A 67 8.25 5.35 -10.68
N ILE A 68 9.15 4.90 -9.82
CA ILE A 68 9.55 5.61 -8.61
C ILE A 68 10.87 6.31 -8.90
N GLY A 69 10.83 7.64 -8.99
CA GLY A 69 12.00 8.47 -9.16
C GLY A 69 12.80 8.65 -7.85
N PRO A 70 13.96 9.31 -7.91
CA PRO A 70 14.86 9.45 -6.78
C PRO A 70 14.29 10.32 -5.65
N ASN A 71 13.40 11.25 -5.98
CA ASN A 71 12.75 12.14 -5.02
C ASN A 71 11.36 11.66 -4.60
N ASP A 72 10.85 10.60 -5.22
CA ASP A 72 9.52 10.08 -4.94
C ASP A 72 9.55 9.27 -3.64
N PRO A 73 8.42 9.27 -2.89
CA PRO A 73 8.31 8.46 -1.69
C PRO A 73 8.40 6.98 -2.06
N PHE A 74 9.19 6.21 -1.31
CA PHE A 74 9.33 4.78 -1.53
C PHE A 74 8.13 4.03 -0.95
N ILE A 75 7.04 4.00 -1.70
CA ILE A 75 5.79 3.31 -1.34
C ILE A 75 5.45 2.33 -2.45
N ILE A 76 5.44 1.04 -2.12
CA ILE A 76 5.14 -0.04 -3.05
C ILE A 76 4.06 -0.91 -2.42
N GLU A 77 2.87 -0.34 -2.39
CA GLU A 77 1.68 -0.97 -1.85
C GLU A 77 0.64 -1.12 -2.96
N ALA A 78 -0.10 -2.23 -2.93
CA ALA A 78 -1.23 -2.46 -3.82
C ALA A 78 -2.42 -2.98 -3.03
N ASP A 79 -3.60 -2.42 -3.30
CA ASP A 79 -4.84 -2.91 -2.72
C ASP A 79 -5.27 -4.22 -3.41
N CYS A 80 -5.86 -5.14 -2.65
CA CYS A 80 -6.39 -6.37 -3.21
C CYS A 80 -7.73 -6.10 -3.90
N PRO A 81 -7.85 -6.25 -5.23
CA PRO A 81 -9.11 -6.11 -5.98
C PRO A 81 -10.07 -7.29 -5.74
N GLY A 82 -9.66 -8.25 -4.92
CA GLY A 82 -10.42 -9.43 -4.58
C GLY A 82 -11.63 -9.12 -3.69
N ARG A 83 -12.33 -10.18 -3.30
CA ARG A 83 -13.55 -10.08 -2.47
C ARG A 83 -13.27 -9.97 -0.97
N CYS A 84 -12.03 -9.71 -0.53
CA CYS A 84 -11.71 -9.53 0.90
C CYS A 84 -12.09 -8.13 1.41
N GLY A 85 -12.05 -7.09 0.57
CA GLY A 85 -12.44 -5.73 0.94
C GLY A 85 -11.46 -4.96 1.83
N SER A 86 -10.48 -5.62 2.44
CA SER A 86 -9.43 -5.00 3.28
C SER A 86 -8.01 -5.51 3.02
N GLY A 87 -7.83 -6.44 2.07
CA GLY A 87 -6.49 -6.96 1.77
C GLY A 87 -5.63 -5.91 1.09
N SER A 88 -4.39 -5.78 1.54
CA SER A 88 -3.35 -5.00 0.86
C SER A 88 -2.06 -5.82 0.78
N TYR A 89 -1.24 -5.50 -0.21
CA TYR A 89 0.07 -6.09 -0.42
C TYR A 89 1.12 -5.01 -0.24
N ASP A 90 2.04 -5.22 0.70
CA ASP A 90 3.22 -4.36 0.88
C ASP A 90 4.46 -5.08 0.35
N PHE A 91 5.01 -4.57 -0.75
CA PHE A 91 6.24 -5.07 -1.37
C PHE A 91 7.45 -4.19 -1.04
N ALA A 92 7.25 -3.07 -0.34
CA ALA A 92 8.34 -2.19 0.07
C ALA A 92 9.46 -2.91 0.84
N PRO A 93 9.20 -3.78 1.85
CA PRO A 93 10.29 -4.43 2.58
C PRO A 93 11.12 -5.36 1.69
N GLN A 94 10.46 -6.14 0.82
CA GLN A 94 11.13 -7.13 -0.03
C GLN A 94 12.02 -6.45 -1.09
N ILE A 95 11.51 -5.38 -1.70
CA ILE A 95 12.27 -4.60 -2.68
C ILE A 95 13.38 -3.80 -1.98
N SER A 96 13.11 -3.26 -0.77
CA SER A 96 14.14 -2.56 0.00
C SER A 96 15.33 -3.47 0.34
N GLU A 97 15.06 -4.74 0.65
CA GLU A 97 16.11 -5.72 0.91
C GLU A 97 16.92 -6.01 -0.36
N ALA A 98 16.26 -6.21 -1.51
CA ALA A 98 16.96 -6.45 -2.78
C ALA A 98 17.79 -5.23 -3.24
N LEU A 99 17.24 -4.02 -3.14
CA LEU A 99 17.96 -2.77 -3.43
C LEU A 99 19.14 -2.55 -2.48
N SER A 100 19.03 -2.97 -1.21
CA SER A 100 20.15 -2.90 -0.26
C SER A 100 21.32 -3.81 -0.64
N ARG A 101 21.04 -4.86 -1.43
CA ARG A 101 22.04 -5.77 -2.01
C ARG A 101 22.53 -5.31 -3.38
N LEU A 102 22.04 -4.16 -3.88
CA LEU A 102 22.33 -3.64 -5.22
C LEU A 102 21.89 -4.58 -6.34
N GLU A 103 20.78 -5.29 -6.15
CA GLU A 103 20.17 -6.08 -7.21
C GLU A 103 19.43 -5.17 -8.21
N GLU A 104 19.76 -5.31 -9.50
CA GLU A 104 19.16 -4.52 -10.58
C GLU A 104 17.75 -5.00 -10.93
N GLU A 105 17.45 -6.28 -10.73
CA GLU A 105 16.16 -6.87 -11.06
C GLU A 105 15.76 -7.86 -9.97
N GLY A 106 14.46 -7.96 -9.70
CA GLY A 106 13.93 -8.99 -8.82
C GLY A 106 12.43 -9.17 -8.93
N ALA A 107 11.97 -10.26 -8.34
CA ALA A 107 10.55 -10.62 -8.32
C ALA A 107 10.14 -11.06 -6.91
N ALA A 108 8.94 -10.66 -6.54
CA ALA A 108 8.30 -10.92 -5.27
C ALA A 108 6.89 -11.43 -5.52
N GLU A 109 6.43 -12.38 -4.71
CA GLU A 109 5.06 -12.90 -4.76
C GLU A 109 4.47 -12.86 -3.36
N ALA A 110 3.24 -12.37 -3.25
CA ALA A 110 2.48 -12.33 -2.01
C ALA A 110 1.03 -12.79 -2.28
N SER A 111 0.47 -13.55 -1.37
CA SER A 111 -0.92 -14.01 -1.45
C SER A 111 -1.78 -13.37 -0.37
N CYS A 112 -3.02 -13.04 -0.73
CA CYS A 112 -3.96 -12.46 0.22
C CYS A 112 -4.54 -13.54 1.12
N LEU A 113 -4.17 -13.48 2.39
CA LEU A 113 -4.65 -14.37 3.45
C LEU A 113 -5.92 -13.87 4.13
N GLU A 114 -6.45 -12.71 3.72
CA GLU A 114 -7.65 -12.17 4.32
C GLU A 114 -8.90 -12.99 3.99
N PRO A 115 -9.83 -13.12 4.94
CA PRO A 115 -11.08 -13.83 4.70
C PRO A 115 -11.95 -13.09 3.70
N HIS A 116 -12.81 -13.83 3.02
CA HIS A 116 -13.83 -13.26 2.14
C HIS A 116 -14.78 -12.31 2.89
N TYR A 117 -15.02 -11.13 2.29
CA TYR A 117 -15.99 -10.16 2.76
C TYR A 117 -17.40 -10.77 2.69
N GLY A 118 -17.95 -11.10 3.85
CA GLY A 118 -19.20 -11.87 3.98
C GLY A 118 -19.14 -13.01 5.00
N GLY A 119 -18.00 -13.24 5.65
CA GLY A 119 -17.89 -14.19 6.77
C GLY A 119 -17.63 -15.64 6.34
N GLY A 120 -17.12 -15.86 5.13
CA GLY A 120 -16.60 -17.16 4.72
C GLY A 120 -15.23 -17.42 5.39
N ASN A 121 -14.99 -18.66 5.83
CA ASN A 121 -13.68 -19.10 6.33
C ASN A 121 -12.63 -19.28 5.22
N GLU A 122 -13.01 -19.05 3.96
CA GLU A 122 -12.09 -19.13 2.82
C GLU A 122 -11.28 -17.84 2.72
N ALA A 123 -9.96 -17.98 2.56
CA ALA A 123 -9.09 -16.86 2.23
C ALA A 123 -9.35 -16.40 0.80
N CYS A 124 -9.20 -15.10 0.55
CA CYS A 124 -9.39 -14.51 -0.77
C CYS A 124 -8.51 -15.17 -1.83
N GLY A 125 -7.27 -15.53 -1.45
CA GLY A 125 -6.36 -16.32 -2.28
C GLY A 125 -5.88 -15.63 -3.55
N CYS A 126 -6.15 -14.34 -3.73
CA CYS A 126 -5.54 -13.57 -4.79
C CYS A 126 -4.02 -13.55 -4.60
N VAL A 127 -3.29 -13.61 -5.70
CA VAL A 127 -1.83 -13.64 -5.73
C VAL A 127 -1.35 -12.40 -6.43
N ALA A 128 -0.61 -11.55 -5.72
CA ALA A 128 0.06 -10.40 -6.27
C ALA A 128 1.52 -10.77 -6.58
N ARG A 129 1.93 -10.52 -7.81
CA ARG A 129 3.29 -10.66 -8.30
C ARG A 129 3.85 -9.28 -8.56
N CYS A 130 4.97 -8.97 -7.92
CA CYS A 130 5.67 -7.72 -8.09
C CYS A 130 7.01 -8.00 -8.76
N SER A 131 7.24 -7.46 -9.95
CA SER A 131 8.55 -7.43 -10.58
C SER A 131 9.09 -6.01 -10.50
N PHE A 132 10.36 -5.85 -10.12
CA PHE A 132 11.00 -4.54 -10.13
C PHE A 132 12.29 -4.58 -10.96
N ALA A 133 12.59 -3.43 -11.58
CA ALA A 133 13.84 -3.16 -12.26
C ALA A 133 14.38 -1.82 -11.75
N ALA A 134 15.57 -1.85 -11.16
CA ALA A 134 16.26 -0.72 -10.57
C ALA A 134 17.35 -0.22 -11.52
N GLU A 135 17.34 1.09 -11.79
CA GLU A 135 18.43 1.74 -12.50
C GLU A 135 19.50 2.15 -11.49
N ILE A 136 20.56 1.35 -11.40
CA ILE A 136 21.70 1.62 -10.52
C ILE A 136 22.67 2.54 -11.28
N SER A 137 23.08 3.65 -10.66
CA SER A 137 24.18 4.45 -11.20
C SER A 137 25.48 3.71 -10.89
N PRO A 138 26.27 3.27 -11.89
CA PRO A 138 27.62 2.80 -11.60
C PRO A 138 28.40 3.97 -10.98
N SER A 139 29.00 3.70 -9.83
CA SER A 139 29.92 4.58 -9.11
C SER A 139 31.19 4.84 -9.92
#